data_AF-A0A1R1LST2-F1
#
_entry.id   AF-A0A1R1LST2-F1
#
_cell.length_a   1.000
_cell.length_b   1.000
_cell.length_c   1.000
_cell.angle_alpha   90.00
_cell.angle_beta   90.00
_cell.angle_gamma   90.00
#
_symmetry.space_group_name_H-M   'P 1'
#
loop_
_entity.id
_entity.type
_entity.pdbx_description
1 polymer ?
#
loop_
_entity_poly.entity_id
_entity_poly.type
_entity_poly.pdbx_seq_one_letter_code
_entity_poly.pdbx_strand_id
1 'polypeptide(L)'
;MSDDLIGPAAPEYELKVAEAFQRTDNGAHEGDDLPVQITVRQAQKIAAIMGAVARGHSGYTDALREASWFLDAVVAEGRPHTVVSRSASELWAVVDAWPWPRPGKPKDNAE
;
A
#
# COMPACT_ATOMS: atom_id res chain seq x y z
N MET A 1 25.97 -14.29 25.71
CA MET A 1 26.41 -12.97 25.18
C MET A 1 25.46 -11.97 25.80
N SER A 2 25.98 -11.09 26.64
CA SER A 2 25.18 -10.17 27.44
C SER A 2 24.52 -9.17 26.50
N ASP A 3 23.19 -9.07 26.53
CA ASP A 3 22.47 -7.96 25.92
C ASP A 3 22.95 -6.68 26.60
N ASP A 4 23.70 -5.85 25.87
CA ASP A 4 23.96 -4.46 26.24
C ASP A 4 22.62 -3.72 26.16
N LEU A 5 21.81 -3.88 27.21
CA LEU A 5 20.58 -3.11 27.41
C LEU A 5 20.99 -1.67 27.71
N ILE A 6 20.95 -0.83 26.68
CA ILE A 6 21.17 0.61 26.78
C ILE A 6 20.16 1.15 27.80
N GLY A 7 20.67 1.75 28.87
CA GLY A 7 19.83 2.29 29.93
C GLY A 7 18.97 3.45 29.42
N PRO A 8 17.76 3.64 29.98
CA PRO A 8 16.79 4.68 29.54
C PRO A 8 17.30 6.12 29.67
N ALA A 9 18.45 6.34 30.31
CA ALA A 9 19.10 7.64 30.42
C ALA A 9 20.08 7.95 29.27
N ALA A 10 20.30 7.01 28.33
CA ALA A 10 21.20 7.25 27.20
C ALA A 10 20.51 8.13 26.14
N PRO A 11 21.20 9.14 25.58
CA PRO A 11 20.63 10.04 24.58
C PRO A 11 20.21 9.34 23.27
N GLU A 12 20.73 8.14 23.04
CA GLU A 12 20.44 7.26 21.91
C GLU A 12 19.39 6.17 22.20
N TYR A 13 18.89 6.11 23.44
CA TYR A 13 17.89 5.12 23.87
C TYR A 13 16.63 5.20 23.01
N GLU A 14 16.05 6.39 22.86
CA GLU A 14 14.83 6.62 22.06
C GLU A 14 15.01 6.21 20.59
N LEU A 15 16.17 6.53 19.99
CA LEU A 15 16.45 6.19 18.59
C LEU A 15 16.58 4.67 18.40
N LYS A 16 17.33 3.99 19.27
CA LYS A 16 17.52 2.54 19.20
C LYS A 16 16.27 1.75 19.58
N VAL A 17 15.44 2.30 20.49
CA VAL A 17 14.11 1.77 20.78
C VAL A 17 13.21 1.93 19.55
N ALA A 18 13.19 3.09 18.89
CA ALA A 18 12.43 3.29 17.66
C ALA A 18 12.90 2.36 16.53
N GLU A 19 14.21 2.18 16.34
CA GLU A 19 14.78 1.24 15.37
C GLU A 19 14.44 -0.22 15.72
N ALA A 20 14.46 -0.59 17.00
CA ALA A 20 14.05 -1.92 17.45
C ALA A 20 12.55 -2.14 17.20
N PHE A 21 11.69 -1.18 17.56
CA PHE A 21 10.27 -1.21 17.24
C PHE A 21 10.04 -1.34 15.73
N GLN A 22 10.68 -0.51 14.91
CA GLN A 22 10.58 -0.60 13.45
C GLN A 22 11.09 -1.93 12.90
N ARG A 23 12.15 -2.52 13.45
CA ARG A 23 12.64 -3.83 13.02
C ARG A 23 11.65 -4.94 13.33
N THR A 24 10.97 -4.85 14.47
CA THR A 24 9.95 -5.82 14.88
C THR A 24 8.65 -5.64 14.09
N ASP A 25 8.25 -4.39 13.83
CA ASP A 25 7.01 -4.04 13.13
C ASP A 25 7.11 -4.25 11.61
N ASN A 26 8.30 -4.01 11.02
CA ASN A 26 8.56 -4.28 9.59
C ASN A 26 9.01 -5.72 9.30
N GLY A 27 9.06 -6.59 10.33
CA GLY A 27 9.35 -8.01 10.17
C GLY A 27 8.18 -8.76 9.56
N ALA A 28 8.41 -10.00 9.10
CA ALA A 28 7.33 -10.88 8.68
C ALA A 28 6.45 -11.25 9.88
N HIS A 29 5.14 -11.07 9.74
CA HIS A 29 4.15 -11.41 10.75
C HIS A 29 3.34 -12.63 10.37
N GLU A 30 2.71 -13.23 11.39
CA GLU A 30 1.72 -14.28 11.17
C GLU A 30 0.61 -13.76 10.25
N GLY A 31 0.39 -14.48 9.14
CA GLY A 31 -0.61 -14.14 8.14
C GLY A 31 -0.10 -13.33 6.94
N ASP A 32 1.16 -12.89 6.92
CA ASP A 32 1.73 -12.16 5.77
C ASP A 32 1.81 -13.02 4.50
N ASP A 33 2.00 -14.33 4.63
CA ASP A 33 2.04 -15.28 3.50
C ASP A 33 0.64 -15.76 3.05
N LEU A 34 -0.44 -15.28 3.68
CA LEU A 34 -1.79 -15.67 3.29
C LEU A 34 -2.13 -15.08 1.92
N PRO A 35 -2.63 -15.90 0.98
CA PRO A 35 -3.00 -15.39 -0.33
C PRO A 35 -4.22 -14.48 -0.22
N VAL A 36 -4.10 -13.26 -0.71
CA VAL A 36 -5.26 -12.37 -0.93
C VAL A 36 -5.84 -12.60 -2.32
N GLN A 37 -7.17 -12.63 -2.41
CA GLN A 37 -7.87 -12.88 -3.68
C GLN A 37 -8.19 -11.56 -4.38
N ILE A 38 -7.55 -11.34 -5.53
CA ILE A 38 -7.95 -10.32 -6.50
C ILE A 38 -8.05 -10.95 -7.90
N THR A 39 -8.92 -10.41 -8.73
CA THR A 39 -9.07 -10.84 -10.12
C THR A 39 -7.92 -10.33 -11.00
N VAL A 40 -7.69 -11.01 -12.12
CA VAL A 40 -6.72 -10.55 -13.14
C VAL A 40 -7.00 -9.12 -13.59
N ARG A 41 -8.28 -8.75 -13.77
CA ARG A 41 -8.70 -7.40 -14.17
C ARG A 41 -8.34 -6.35 -13.13
N GLN A 42 -8.54 -6.67 -11.84
CA GLN A 42 -8.16 -5.80 -10.73
C GLN A 42 -6.65 -5.55 -10.72
N ALA A 43 -5.85 -6.62 -10.78
CA ALA A 43 -4.39 -6.52 -10.83
C ALA A 43 -3.92 -5.69 -12.04
N GLN A 44 -4.47 -5.95 -13.23
CA GLN A 44 -4.14 -5.21 -14.46
C GLN A 44 -4.47 -3.72 -14.36
N LYS A 45 -5.65 -3.37 -13.83
CA LYS A 45 -6.07 -1.98 -13.68
C LYS A 45 -5.16 -1.22 -12.73
N ILE A 46 -4.85 -1.81 -11.58
CA ILE A 46 -3.98 -1.21 -10.57
C ILE A 46 -2.57 -1.01 -11.13
N ALA A 47 -2.01 -2.04 -11.79
CA ALA A 47 -0.71 -1.94 -12.44
C ALA A 47 -0.68 -0.84 -13.53
N ALA A 48 -1.75 -0.69 -14.30
CA ALA A 48 -1.86 0.38 -15.29
C ALA A 48 -1.87 1.77 -14.62
N ILE A 49 -2.63 1.95 -13.55
CA ILE A 49 -2.72 3.21 -12.78
C ILE A 49 -1.36 3.57 -12.18
N MET A 50 -0.71 2.62 -11.49
CA MET A 50 0.63 2.80 -10.93
C MET A 50 1.64 3.18 -12.01
N GLY A 51 1.63 2.45 -13.13
CA GLY A 51 2.52 2.73 -14.26
C GLY A 51 2.28 4.11 -14.88
N ALA A 52 1.03 4.58 -14.93
CA ALA A 52 0.71 5.90 -15.43
C ALA A 52 1.27 7.00 -14.54
N VAL A 53 1.07 6.90 -13.22
CA VAL A 53 1.64 7.85 -12.26
C VAL A 53 3.17 7.84 -12.32
N ALA A 54 3.79 6.66 -12.37
CA ALA A 54 5.25 6.52 -12.50
C ALA A 54 5.81 7.15 -13.78
N ARG A 55 5.00 7.25 -14.85
CA ARG A 55 5.35 7.91 -16.11
C ARG A 55 5.00 9.41 -16.14
N GLY A 56 4.47 9.96 -15.05
CA GLY A 56 4.15 11.39 -14.90
C GLY A 56 2.71 11.77 -15.26
N HIS A 57 1.78 10.80 -15.39
CA HIS A 57 0.37 11.12 -15.64
C HIS A 57 -0.31 11.55 -14.31
N SER A 58 -0.20 12.83 -13.96
CA SER A 58 -0.74 13.40 -12.70
C SER A 58 -2.25 13.22 -12.52
N GLY A 59 -3.01 13.12 -13.62
CA GLY A 59 -4.46 12.84 -13.58
C GLY A 59 -4.84 11.49 -12.97
N TYR A 60 -3.87 10.61 -12.68
CA TYR A 60 -4.07 9.32 -12.03
C TYR A 60 -3.63 9.26 -10.57
N THR A 61 -3.18 10.37 -9.97
CA THR A 61 -2.72 10.38 -8.57
C THR A 61 -3.84 10.02 -7.59
N ASP A 62 -5.06 10.54 -7.79
CA ASP A 62 -6.20 10.16 -6.96
C ASP A 62 -6.65 8.72 -7.22
N ALA A 63 -6.62 8.27 -8.48
CA ALA A 63 -6.88 6.87 -8.82
C ALA A 63 -5.89 5.91 -8.13
N LEU A 64 -4.62 6.31 -8.00
CA LEU A 64 -3.61 5.55 -7.27
C LEU A 64 -3.89 5.50 -5.77
N ARG A 65 -4.38 6.60 -5.18
CA ARG A 65 -4.80 6.63 -3.78
C ARG A 65 -5.97 5.67 -3.53
N GLU A 66 -7.00 5.71 -4.37
CA GLU A 66 -8.14 4.80 -4.28
C GLU A 66 -7.72 3.33 -4.49
N ALA A 67 -6.79 3.07 -5.40
CA ALA A 67 -6.22 1.75 -5.61
C ALA A 67 -5.43 1.24 -4.39
N SER A 68 -4.73 2.13 -3.67
CA SER A 68 -4.07 1.80 -2.40
C SER A 68 -5.09 1.38 -1.35
N TRP A 69 -6.15 2.18 -1.15
CA TRP A 69 -7.20 1.85 -0.20
C TRP A 69 -7.91 0.53 -0.53
N PHE A 70 -8.14 0.25 -1.82
CA PHE A 70 -8.65 -1.05 -2.24
C PHE A 70 -7.73 -2.20 -1.80
N LEU A 71 -6.41 -2.08 -1.98
CA LEU A 71 -5.47 -3.11 -1.56
C LEU A 71 -5.42 -3.26 -0.03
N ASP A 72 -5.47 -2.15 0.71
CA ASP A 72 -5.55 -2.17 2.17
C ASP A 72 -6.79 -2.94 2.64
N ALA A 73 -7.94 -2.71 2.00
CA ALA A 73 -9.18 -3.42 2.31
C ALA A 73 -9.11 -4.91 1.94
N VAL A 74 -8.50 -5.27 0.81
CA VAL A 74 -8.28 -6.67 0.40
C VAL A 74 -7.42 -7.41 1.43
N VAL A 75 -6.35 -6.78 1.92
CA VAL A 75 -5.49 -7.38 2.95
C VAL A 75 -6.24 -7.54 4.26
N ALA A 76 -6.99 -6.51 4.68
CA ALA A 76 -7.76 -6.54 5.90
C ALA A 76 -8.88 -7.61 5.86
N GLU A 77 -9.60 -7.75 4.74
CA GLU A 77 -10.61 -8.80 4.56
C GLU A 77 -10.00 -10.22 4.53
N GLY A 78 -8.74 -10.35 4.09
CA GLY A 78 -7.99 -11.60 4.13
C GLY A 78 -7.48 -11.99 5.52
N ARG A 79 -7.47 -11.07 6.49
CA ARG A 79 -6.98 -11.29 7.86
C ARG A 79 -8.13 -11.51 8.84
N PRO A 80 -8.08 -12.54 9.69
CA PRO A 80 -9.04 -12.69 10.79
C PRO A 80 -9.05 -11.45 11.69
N HIS A 81 -10.23 -11.06 12.19
CA HIS A 81 -10.42 -10.01 13.20
C HIS A 81 -10.03 -8.58 12.81
N THR A 82 -9.79 -8.30 11.52
CA THR A 82 -9.59 -6.92 11.06
C THR A 82 -10.92 -6.32 10.62
N VAL A 83 -11.23 -5.10 11.08
CA VAL A 83 -12.44 -4.36 10.71
C VAL A 83 -12.08 -3.31 9.68
N VAL A 84 -12.79 -3.30 8.56
CA VAL A 84 -12.67 -2.27 7.52
C VAL A 84 -13.89 -1.35 7.53
N SER A 85 -13.66 -0.05 7.29
CA SER A 85 -14.74 0.95 7.20
C SER A 85 -15.47 0.91 5.85
N ARG A 86 -14.82 0.39 4.81
CA ARG A 86 -15.36 0.13 3.47
C ARG A 86 -14.83 -1.21 2.99
N SER A 87 -15.69 -1.99 2.36
CA SER A 87 -15.29 -3.28 1.77
C SER A 87 -14.39 -3.10 0.54
N ALA A 88 -13.61 -4.13 0.22
CA ALA A 88 -12.84 -4.20 -1.01
C ALA A 88 -13.74 -4.08 -2.25
N SER A 89 -14.97 -4.61 -2.19
CA SER A 89 -15.96 -4.49 -3.28
C SER A 89 -16.38 -3.03 -3.52
N GLU A 90 -16.68 -2.28 -2.46
CA GLU A 90 -17.07 -0.86 -2.57
C GLU A 90 -15.91 0.01 -3.05
N LEU A 91 -14.69 -0.25 -2.60
CA LEU A 91 -13.50 0.45 -3.05
C LEU A 91 -13.16 0.11 -4.49
N TRP A 92 -13.33 -1.16 -4.89
CA TRP A 92 -13.15 -1.57 -6.26
C TRP A 92 -14.09 -0.84 -7.22
N ALA A 93 -15.36 -0.65 -6.84
CA ALA A 93 -16.30 0.11 -7.67
C ALA A 93 -15.81 1.54 -7.96
N VAL A 94 -15.13 2.19 -7.01
CA VAL A 94 -14.52 3.51 -7.20
C VAL A 94 -13.30 3.43 -8.13
N VAL A 95 -12.40 2.47 -7.91
CA VAL A 95 -11.22 2.27 -8.77
C VAL A 95 -11.64 1.95 -10.20
N ASP A 96 -12.67 1.14 -10.39
CA ASP A 96 -13.13 0.71 -11.71
C ASP A 96 -13.79 1.83 -12.51
N ALA A 97 -14.38 2.82 -11.82
CA ALA A 97 -14.98 4.00 -12.44
C ALA A 97 -13.93 4.93 -13.09
N TRP A 98 -12.66 4.87 -12.67
CA TRP A 98 -11.60 5.64 -13.31
C TRP A 98 -11.35 5.17 -14.76
N PRO A 99 -11.07 6.07 -15.70
CA PRO A 99 -10.71 5.68 -17.07
C PRO A 99 -9.44 4.82 -17.07
N TRP A 100 -9.32 3.90 -18.03
CA TRP A 100 -8.06 3.19 -18.24
C TRP A 100 -6.94 4.17 -18.62
N PRO A 101 -5.76 4.09 -17.97
CA PRO A 101 -4.62 4.88 -18.37
C PRO A 101 -4.22 4.66 -19.82
N ARG A 102 -3.92 5.76 -20.52
CA ARG A 102 -3.42 5.67 -21.89
C ARG A 102 -2.00 5.09 -21.89
N PRO A 103 -1.67 4.21 -22.84
CA PRO A 103 -0.29 3.76 -23.04
C PRO A 103 0.64 4.94 -23.35
N GLY A 104 1.90 4.86 -22.90
CA GLY A 104 2.95 5.83 -23.23
C GLY A 104 3.18 6.92 -22.18
N LYS A 105 4.02 7.91 -22.54
CA LYS A 105 4.25 9.13 -21.74
C LYS A 105 3.00 10.03 -21.78
N PRO A 106 2.78 10.88 -20.77
CA PRO A 106 1.78 11.94 -20.84
C PRO A 106 1.94 12.67 -22.16
N LYS A 107 0.83 12.96 -22.83
CA LYS A 107 0.89 13.97 -23.89
C LYS A 107 1.12 15.28 -23.17
N ASP A 108 2.25 15.92 -23.45
CA ASP A 108 2.35 17.35 -23.20
C ASP A 108 1.24 17.97 -24.03
N ASN A 109 0.20 18.48 -23.39
CA ASN A 109 -0.62 19.49 -24.02
C ASN A 109 0.25 20.76 -24.02
N ALA A 110 1.26 20.78 -24.88
CA ALA A 110 1.87 22.02 -25.31
C ALA A 110 0.82 22.72 -26.18
N GLU A 111 0.42 23.91 -25.74
CA GLU A 111 -0.31 24.92 -26.53
C GLU A 111 0.22 25.04 -27.97
#